data_AF-A0AAW7G2D9-F1
#
_entry.id   AF-A0AAW7G2D9-F1
#
_cell.length_a   1.000
_cell.length_b   1.000
_cell.length_c   1.000
_cell.angle_alpha   90.00
_cell.angle_beta   90.00
_cell.angle_gamma   90.00
#
_symmetry.space_group_name_H-M   'P 1'
#
loop_
_entity.id
_entity.type
_entity.pdbx_description
1 polymer ?
#
loop_
_entity_poly.entity_id
_entity_poly.type
_entity_poly.pdbx_seq_one_letter_code
_entity_poly.pdbx_strand_id
1 'polypeptide(L)'
;MTVILTDKILLKDVPGYIAPAVSDDIYNELMKGQSADLMLESATIEEVDQSYLGDELVYVSHAAMFEAISTERMRLSQTMRAFVRALNRGLNGTDIKAGTDDAGLDDSGEKTIGGAVIGKVRRVNSIPIMTALIPLSDGQSISLVFHSPTADNGRVKNNDLLVAFRFLLNKRDVTHIVAPIGGRDVSLQQVTQALANLAERNSAKFTKQQDAQVKLRSDIDALNAENDQLSEQQSSLLTQVESLQTKLIAHQSDERDVREKLANQRRINAELEAKIVALQGVSQAGTTDTGSSFTDATRKVKDRMGIDGKATLSNGAIIRYNSYDHDGELQGSVIITDPSGKVYEMPSPSSQGGAMGVTATKLLKAYRENRADRYVVTTPPPPELPPEQPPEQPPELPPEQPPEPTAKYRYALTSRPASIGAVPADHTAILDAPEQSDKYGRLARHGFIEYDRKLTEQEASNFELKLIPTEADLDVLAKTVVSDSMANYAQQYVEMAESDPATFGSQVKLNTKKAAPNIAYPEGDDLDYFMEKVKAELVSQTPPTPPQTNEETPVVSEADTAANDALSYLDAVMQLQSKDIAEIRDARNKVRGAIAALQNAGRFDENEDKVNAAAQHLSDLLVAIQREGAGA
;
A
#
# COMPACT_ATOMS: atom_id res chain seq x y z
N MET A 1 -29.46 4.52 13.68
CA MET A 1 -29.14 3.19 13.10
C MET A 1 -27.83 2.77 13.75
N THR A 2 -27.92 2.01 14.83
CA THR A 2 -26.78 1.66 15.70
C THR A 2 -26.13 0.40 15.11
N VAL A 3 -24.94 0.55 14.54
CA VAL A 3 -24.15 -0.58 14.06
C VAL A 3 -23.51 -1.24 15.28
N ILE A 4 -23.93 -2.48 15.56
CA ILE A 4 -23.34 -3.30 16.61
C ILE A 4 -22.11 -3.99 16.00
N LEU A 5 -20.92 -3.50 16.33
CA LEU A 5 -19.65 -4.15 16.04
C LEU A 5 -19.51 -5.36 16.98
N THR A 6 -20.06 -6.50 16.56
CA THR A 6 -19.93 -7.80 17.26
C THR A 6 -19.02 -8.78 16.53
N ASP A 7 -18.23 -8.32 15.57
CA ASP A 7 -17.18 -9.14 14.99
C ASP A 7 -16.02 -9.17 15.97
N LYS A 8 -15.91 -10.29 16.71
CA LYS A 8 -14.69 -10.63 17.42
C LYS A 8 -13.58 -10.74 16.39
N ILE A 9 -12.72 -9.73 16.31
CA ILE A 9 -11.44 -9.82 15.62
C ILE A 9 -10.68 -10.96 16.30
N LEU A 10 -10.62 -12.10 15.62
CA LEU A 10 -9.89 -13.26 16.08
C LEU A 10 -8.45 -13.07 15.63
N LEU A 11 -7.66 -12.41 16.47
CA LEU A 11 -6.20 -12.35 16.31
C LEU A 11 -5.67 -13.78 16.42
N LYS A 12 -5.47 -14.42 15.27
CA LYS A 12 -4.68 -15.63 15.18
C LYS A 12 -3.22 -15.19 15.25
N ASP A 13 -2.65 -15.32 16.44
CA ASP A 13 -1.20 -15.34 16.58
C ASP A 13 -0.71 -16.61 15.88
N VAL A 14 -0.28 -16.46 14.63
CA VAL A 14 0.34 -17.53 13.86
C VAL A 14 1.84 -17.25 13.93
N PRO A 15 2.62 -18.01 14.70
CA PRO A 15 4.06 -17.89 14.69
C PRO A 15 4.56 -18.06 13.25
N GLY A 16 5.19 -17.02 12.70
CA GLY A 16 5.68 -17.03 11.32
C GLY A 16 4.64 -16.67 10.26
N TYR A 17 3.53 -15.98 10.59
CA TYR A 17 2.77 -15.28 9.55
C TYR A 17 3.61 -14.13 9.00
N ILE A 18 4.10 -14.33 7.80
CA ILE A 18 4.84 -13.32 7.07
C ILE A 18 3.86 -12.66 6.11
N ALA A 19 3.64 -11.35 6.26
CA ALA A 19 2.91 -10.59 5.25
C ALA A 19 3.62 -10.79 3.91
N PRO A 20 2.94 -11.24 2.83
CA PRO A 20 3.57 -11.46 1.54
C PRO A 20 4.28 -10.19 1.06
N ALA A 21 5.43 -10.35 0.38
CA ALA A 21 6.12 -9.22 -0.23
C ALA A 21 5.13 -8.50 -1.17
N VAL A 22 5.10 -7.18 -1.11
CA VAL A 22 4.26 -6.35 -1.99
C VAL A 22 4.63 -6.71 -3.42
N SER A 23 3.69 -7.26 -4.17
CA SER A 23 3.93 -7.61 -5.57
C SER A 23 4.12 -6.36 -6.42
N ASP A 24 4.80 -6.49 -7.55
CA ASP A 24 4.93 -5.41 -8.52
C ASP A 24 3.56 -4.86 -8.95
N ASP A 25 2.51 -5.70 -8.98
CA ASP A 25 1.16 -5.28 -9.30
C ASP A 25 0.55 -4.38 -8.22
N ILE A 26 0.69 -4.74 -6.95
CA ILE A 26 0.23 -3.92 -5.81
C ILE A 26 1.02 -2.61 -5.79
N TYR A 27 2.34 -2.67 -6.02
CA TYR A 27 3.16 -1.46 -6.12
C TYR A 27 2.72 -0.57 -7.29
N ASN A 28 2.51 -1.14 -8.48
CA ASN A 28 2.05 -0.41 -9.66
C ASN A 28 0.66 0.18 -9.46
N GLU A 29 -0.19 -0.45 -8.66
CA GLU A 29 -1.49 0.08 -8.26
C GLU A 29 -1.35 1.25 -7.29
N LEU A 30 -0.48 1.14 -6.28
CA LEU A 30 -0.13 2.23 -5.37
C LEU A 30 0.52 3.42 -6.08
N MET A 31 1.16 3.18 -7.23
CA MET A 31 1.73 4.21 -8.11
C MET A 31 0.70 4.83 -9.08
N LYS A 32 -0.60 4.54 -8.92
CA LYS A 32 -1.69 5.19 -9.66
C LYS A 32 -2.45 6.18 -8.79
N GLY A 33 -2.95 7.24 -9.40
CA GLY A 33 -3.80 8.24 -8.73
C GLY A 33 -3.07 8.99 -7.61
N GLN A 34 -3.81 9.40 -6.58
CA GLN A 34 -3.30 10.21 -5.46
C GLN A 34 -2.34 9.43 -4.54
N SER A 35 -2.39 8.09 -4.55
CA SER A 35 -1.48 7.24 -3.77
C SER A 35 -0.04 7.29 -4.27
N ALA A 36 0.16 7.59 -5.55
CA ALA A 36 1.47 7.74 -6.17
C ALA A 36 2.27 8.90 -5.57
N ASP A 37 1.56 9.93 -5.10
CA ASP A 37 2.16 11.14 -4.54
C ASP A 37 2.80 10.84 -3.19
N LEU A 38 2.26 9.90 -2.40
CA LEU A 38 2.80 9.46 -1.11
C LEU A 38 4.05 8.57 -1.26
N MET A 39 4.11 7.79 -2.34
CA MET A 39 5.17 6.79 -2.57
C MET A 39 6.48 7.38 -3.09
N LEU A 40 6.43 8.60 -3.63
CA LEU A 40 7.58 9.27 -4.21
C LEU A 40 8.09 10.43 -3.37
N GLU A 41 7.56 10.63 -2.17
CA GLU A 41 8.05 11.62 -1.19
C GLU A 41 9.46 11.29 -0.71
N SER A 42 10.23 12.32 -0.34
CA SER A 42 11.50 12.14 0.37
C SER A 42 11.25 11.35 1.64
N ALA A 43 12.04 10.30 1.87
CA ALA A 43 11.97 9.59 3.14
C ALA A 43 12.82 10.32 4.18
N THR A 44 12.32 10.45 5.42
CA THR A 44 13.15 10.85 6.56
C THR A 44 13.89 9.64 7.15
N ILE A 45 14.93 9.88 7.95
CA ILE A 45 15.67 8.78 8.60
C ILE A 45 14.75 8.02 9.56
N GLU A 46 13.85 8.71 10.27
CA GLU A 46 12.86 8.09 11.16
C GLU A 46 11.85 7.24 10.40
N GLU A 47 11.39 7.68 9.23
CA GLU A 47 10.45 6.92 8.40
C GLU A 47 11.08 5.63 7.88
N VAL A 48 12.34 5.70 7.41
CA VAL A 48 13.09 4.51 6.98
C VAL A 48 13.34 3.59 8.18
N ASP A 49 13.77 4.17 9.30
CA ASP A 49 13.97 3.40 10.53
C ASP A 49 12.66 2.75 11.01
N GLN A 50 11.52 3.44 10.97
CA GLN A 50 10.26 2.89 11.47
C GLN A 50 9.63 1.86 10.52
N SER A 51 9.75 2.08 9.20
CA SER A 51 9.20 1.18 8.18
C SER A 51 9.98 -0.14 8.07
N TYR A 52 11.28 -0.12 8.38
CA TYR A 52 12.16 -1.27 8.20
C TYR A 52 12.76 -1.81 9.51
N LEU A 53 12.54 -1.15 10.64
CA LEU A 53 13.05 -1.56 11.97
C LEU A 53 11.93 -1.74 13.03
N GLY A 54 10.68 -1.93 12.61
CA GLY A 54 9.56 -2.38 13.46
C GLY A 54 9.61 -3.88 13.79
N ASP A 55 8.61 -4.37 14.55
CA ASP A 55 8.45 -5.79 14.94
C ASP A 55 8.16 -6.76 13.76
N GLU A 56 8.09 -6.25 12.52
CA GLU A 56 7.85 -7.05 11.33
C GLU A 56 9.14 -7.60 10.69
N LEU A 57 8.98 -8.76 10.09
CA LEU A 57 10.03 -9.54 9.45
C LEU A 57 10.64 -8.76 8.27
N VAL A 58 11.91 -8.35 8.37
CA VAL A 58 12.70 -7.72 7.27
C VAL A 58 12.84 -8.63 6.03
N TYR A 59 12.31 -9.86 6.04
CA TYR A 59 12.59 -10.85 5.01
C TYR A 59 11.45 -11.84 4.74
N VAL A 60 10.62 -11.56 3.74
CA VAL A 60 9.51 -12.43 3.29
C VAL A 60 9.91 -13.37 2.15
N SER A 61 11.02 -13.11 1.49
CA SER A 61 11.45 -13.87 0.31
C SER A 61 12.93 -14.14 0.41
N HIS A 62 13.36 -15.34 0.00
CA HIS A 62 14.77 -15.77 -0.18
C HIS A 62 15.52 -14.95 -1.26
N ALA A 63 15.21 -13.67 -1.44
CA ALA A 63 15.93 -12.74 -2.30
C ALA A 63 17.32 -12.53 -1.69
N ALA A 64 18.35 -13.07 -2.34
CA ALA A 64 19.72 -13.09 -1.83
C ALA A 64 20.10 -11.78 -1.11
N MET A 65 20.65 -11.91 0.11
CA MET A 65 21.27 -10.79 0.79
C MET A 65 22.52 -10.41 -0.02
N PHE A 66 22.47 -9.26 -0.68
CA PHE A 66 23.53 -8.83 -1.59
C PHE A 66 24.48 -7.89 -0.86
N GLU A 67 25.75 -8.28 -0.76
CA GLU A 67 26.79 -7.48 -0.13
C GLU A 67 27.39 -6.49 -1.13
N ALA A 68 26.68 -5.41 -1.45
CA ALA A 68 27.21 -4.43 -2.41
C ALA A 68 28.27 -3.51 -1.76
N ILE A 69 28.17 -3.29 -0.45
CA ILE A 69 29.11 -2.46 0.34
C ILE A 69 29.30 -3.11 1.69
N SER A 70 30.54 -3.52 1.97
CA SER A 70 30.96 -3.96 3.29
C SER A 70 31.96 -2.98 3.89
N THR A 71 31.82 -2.67 5.18
CA THR A 71 32.72 -1.78 5.90
C THR A 71 32.72 -2.09 7.38
N GLU A 72 33.77 -1.76 8.10
CA GLU A 72 33.75 -1.80 9.56
C GLU A 72 33.02 -0.58 10.10
N ARG A 73 32.37 -0.70 11.26
CA ARG A 73 31.70 0.44 11.91
C ARG A 73 32.62 1.66 12.07
N MET A 74 33.89 1.48 12.43
CA MET A 74 34.87 2.59 12.49
C MET A 74 35.13 3.27 11.15
N ARG A 75 35.05 2.53 10.04
CA ARG A 75 35.34 3.03 8.70
C ARG A 75 34.10 3.53 7.96
N LEU A 76 32.93 3.49 8.60
CA LEU A 76 31.67 3.89 7.99
C LEU A 76 31.72 5.35 7.50
N SER A 77 32.33 6.25 8.27
CA SER A 77 32.49 7.67 7.90
C SER A 77 33.27 7.84 6.58
N GLN A 78 34.40 7.18 6.46
CA GLN A 78 35.24 7.17 5.26
C GLN A 78 34.52 6.52 4.08
N THR A 79 33.77 5.44 4.35
CA THR A 79 33.01 4.70 3.35
C THR A 79 31.89 5.55 2.77
N MET A 80 31.13 6.25 3.63
CA MET A 80 30.08 7.18 3.19
C MET A 80 30.65 8.36 2.42
N ARG A 81 31.78 8.92 2.88
CA ARG A 81 32.46 9.99 2.12
C ARG A 81 32.97 9.51 0.75
N ALA A 82 33.44 8.27 0.64
CA ALA A 82 33.83 7.69 -0.64
C ALA A 82 32.61 7.44 -1.54
N PHE A 83 31.52 6.92 -0.97
CA PHE A 83 30.27 6.67 -1.67
C PHE A 83 29.66 7.97 -2.21
N VAL A 84 29.51 8.99 -1.37
CA VAL A 84 28.97 10.31 -1.74
C VAL A 84 29.82 10.97 -2.83
N ARG A 85 31.16 10.87 -2.75
CA ARG A 85 32.04 11.36 -3.81
C ARG A 85 31.85 10.62 -5.14
N ALA A 86 31.69 9.29 -5.11
CA ALA A 86 31.45 8.50 -6.31
C ALA A 86 30.05 8.79 -6.89
N LEU A 87 29.04 8.94 -6.04
CA LEU A 87 27.68 9.32 -6.44
C LEU A 87 27.64 10.71 -7.10
N ASN A 88 28.30 11.72 -6.52
CA ASN A 88 28.41 13.05 -7.12
C ASN A 88 29.15 13.06 -8.46
N ARG A 89 30.07 12.11 -8.70
CA ARG A 89 30.67 11.94 -10.05
C ARG A 89 29.63 11.45 -11.06
N GLY A 90 28.74 10.54 -10.65
CA GLY A 90 27.66 10.03 -11.47
C GLY A 90 26.56 11.08 -11.75
N LEU A 91 26.33 12.00 -10.80
CA LEU A 91 25.38 13.12 -10.91
C LEU A 91 25.97 14.37 -11.61
N ASN A 92 27.22 14.29 -12.08
CA ASN A 92 27.85 15.43 -12.73
C ASN A 92 27.08 15.82 -14.01
N GLY A 93 26.55 17.05 -14.03
CA GLY A 93 25.74 17.58 -15.13
C GLY A 93 24.23 17.50 -14.94
N THR A 94 23.72 16.97 -13.82
CA THR A 94 22.28 16.83 -13.56
C THR A 94 21.69 17.89 -12.63
N ASP A 95 22.46 18.91 -12.23
CA ASP A 95 22.13 19.92 -11.20
C ASP A 95 21.77 19.34 -9.81
N ILE A 96 21.97 18.05 -9.60
CA ILE A 96 21.73 17.35 -8.33
C ILE A 96 23.07 17.10 -7.66
N LYS A 97 23.16 17.45 -6.38
CA LYS A 97 24.27 17.10 -5.49
C LYS A 97 23.81 16.07 -4.48
N ALA A 98 24.68 15.12 -4.15
CA ALA A 98 24.43 14.13 -3.12
C ALA A 98 25.21 14.43 -1.85
N GLY A 99 24.58 14.14 -0.72
CA GLY A 99 25.11 14.35 0.61
C GLY A 99 25.18 15.81 1.01
N THR A 100 25.58 16.03 2.25
CA THR A 100 25.80 17.39 2.79
C THR A 100 27.23 17.85 2.51
N ASP A 101 27.37 19.14 2.20
CA ASP A 101 28.64 19.73 1.75
C ASP A 101 29.70 19.81 2.87
N ASP A 102 29.35 19.61 4.14
CA ASP A 102 30.28 19.73 5.28
C ASP A 102 29.99 18.74 6.42
N ALA A 103 31.03 18.38 7.19
CA ALA A 103 30.87 17.72 8.47
C ALA A 103 30.09 18.65 9.42
N GLY A 104 28.85 18.27 9.75
CA GLY A 104 27.95 19.17 10.48
C GLY A 104 26.53 18.61 10.58
N LEU A 105 25.56 19.51 10.57
CA LEU A 105 24.14 19.19 10.59
C LEU A 105 23.58 19.27 9.16
N ASP A 106 22.64 18.41 8.80
CA ASP A 106 21.89 18.54 7.55
C ASP A 106 20.85 19.69 7.61
N ASP A 107 20.09 19.89 6.54
CA ASP A 107 19.03 20.90 6.45
C ASP A 107 17.93 20.72 7.50
N SER A 108 17.83 19.54 8.11
CA SER A 108 16.90 19.19 9.18
C SER A 108 17.50 19.30 10.58
N GLY A 109 18.79 19.63 10.71
CA GLY A 109 19.49 19.71 11.99
C GLY A 109 20.04 18.37 12.50
N GLU A 110 20.11 17.33 11.68
CA GLU A 110 20.62 16.00 12.03
C GLU A 110 22.11 15.86 11.75
N LYS A 111 22.84 15.15 12.62
CA LYS A 111 24.30 15.00 12.46
C LYS A 111 24.64 14.14 11.25
N THR A 112 25.51 14.67 10.40
CA THR A 112 25.98 13.98 9.20
C THR A 112 27.37 13.40 9.38
N ILE A 113 27.58 12.20 8.83
CA ILE A 113 28.83 11.45 8.85
C ILE A 113 29.17 11.10 7.41
N GLY A 114 30.25 11.70 6.88
CA GLY A 114 30.69 11.46 5.50
C GLY A 114 29.68 11.90 4.43
N GLY A 115 28.82 12.88 4.74
CA GLY A 115 27.75 13.36 3.86
C GLY A 115 26.44 12.57 3.96
N ALA A 116 26.32 11.61 4.88
CA ALA A 116 25.11 10.85 5.13
C ALA A 116 24.61 11.06 6.58
N VAL A 117 23.30 11.10 6.77
CA VAL A 117 22.64 11.05 8.08
C VAL A 117 22.61 9.59 8.55
N ILE A 118 23.14 9.30 9.73
CA ILE A 118 23.22 7.92 10.24
C ILE A 118 22.13 7.67 11.28
N GLY A 119 21.27 6.70 10.98
CA GLY A 119 20.21 6.25 11.87
C GLY A 119 20.73 5.52 13.11
N LYS A 120 19.83 5.32 14.07
CA LYS A 120 20.18 4.60 15.31
C LYS A 120 20.26 3.10 15.04
N VAL A 121 21.17 2.41 15.71
CA VAL A 121 21.21 0.94 15.66
C VAL A 121 19.95 0.39 16.32
N ARG A 122 19.22 -0.46 15.60
CA ARG A 122 18.05 -1.19 16.12
C ARG A 122 18.21 -2.69 15.90
N ARG A 123 17.43 -3.47 16.63
CA ARG A 123 17.42 -4.93 16.51
C ARG A 123 16.15 -5.37 15.80
N VAL A 124 16.31 -6.17 14.76
CA VAL A 124 15.21 -6.88 14.11
C VAL A 124 15.56 -8.36 14.08
N ASN A 125 14.72 -9.21 14.67
CA ASN A 125 14.97 -10.65 14.78
C ASN A 125 16.37 -11.01 15.32
N SER A 126 16.83 -10.27 16.33
CA SER A 126 18.18 -10.37 16.91
C SER A 126 19.36 -9.96 16.03
N ILE A 127 19.13 -9.52 14.78
CA ILE A 127 20.16 -8.95 13.92
C ILE A 127 20.20 -7.43 14.16
N PRO A 128 21.36 -6.84 14.47
CA PRO A 128 21.50 -5.40 14.57
C PRO A 128 21.57 -4.78 13.17
N ILE A 129 20.73 -3.78 12.95
CA ILE A 129 20.54 -3.07 11.69
C ILE A 129 20.73 -1.57 11.93
N MET A 130 21.22 -0.87 10.91
CA MET A 130 21.44 0.57 10.92
C MET A 130 21.28 1.17 9.52
N THR A 131 20.75 2.38 9.45
CA THR A 131 20.50 3.08 8.19
C THR A 131 21.52 4.22 7.98
N ALA A 132 21.92 4.44 6.72
CA ALA A 132 22.60 5.66 6.29
C ALA A 132 21.77 6.32 5.19
N LEU A 133 21.32 7.56 5.41
CA LEU A 133 20.51 8.33 4.46
C LEU A 133 21.36 9.43 3.85
N ILE A 134 21.39 9.50 2.53
CA ILE A 134 22.10 10.50 1.75
C ILE A 134 21.06 11.45 1.15
N PRO A 135 20.97 12.69 1.64
CA PRO A 135 20.08 13.67 1.04
C PRO A 135 20.58 14.08 -0.36
N LEU A 136 19.67 14.39 -1.27
CA LEU A 136 19.96 14.96 -2.58
C LEU A 136 19.44 16.40 -2.64
N SER A 137 20.15 17.28 -3.35
CA SER A 137 19.83 18.71 -3.38
C SER A 137 18.51 19.07 -4.05
N ASP A 138 17.91 18.14 -4.80
CA ASP A 138 16.58 18.28 -5.39
C ASP A 138 15.45 17.79 -4.46
N GLY A 139 15.78 17.47 -3.22
CA GLY A 139 14.86 17.01 -2.18
C GLY A 139 14.69 15.49 -2.13
N GLN A 140 15.22 14.72 -3.08
CA GLN A 140 15.21 13.26 -3.02
C GLN A 140 16.16 12.75 -1.93
N SER A 141 16.03 11.47 -1.56
CA SER A 141 16.97 10.80 -0.64
C SER A 141 17.36 9.40 -1.13
N ILE A 142 18.59 8.99 -0.85
CA ILE A 142 19.07 7.62 -1.08
C ILE A 142 19.42 7.01 0.27
N SER A 143 18.81 5.87 0.61
CA SER A 143 19.03 5.22 1.90
C SER A 143 19.68 3.86 1.73
N LEU A 144 20.72 3.60 2.51
CA LEU A 144 21.42 2.32 2.59
C LEU A 144 21.11 1.69 3.95
N VAL A 145 20.66 0.45 3.96
CA VAL A 145 20.41 -0.30 5.19
C VAL A 145 21.50 -1.35 5.36
N PHE A 146 22.21 -1.25 6.49
CA PHE A 146 23.30 -2.13 6.89
C PHE A 146 22.82 -3.09 7.96
N HIS A 147 23.23 -4.36 7.86
CA HIS A 147 23.19 -5.29 8.98
C HIS A 147 24.62 -5.62 9.44
N SER A 148 24.78 -6.09 10.67
CA SER A 148 26.07 -6.60 11.14
C SER A 148 26.02 -8.10 11.41
N PRO A 149 26.71 -8.93 10.60
CA PRO A 149 26.83 -10.37 10.84
C PRO A 149 27.67 -10.71 12.07
N THR A 150 28.61 -9.84 12.44
CA THR A 150 29.63 -10.09 13.49
C THR A 150 29.28 -9.47 14.83
N ALA A 151 28.17 -8.73 14.91
CA ALA A 151 27.79 -8.02 16.12
C ALA A 151 27.12 -8.94 17.14
N ASP A 152 27.77 -9.10 18.29
CA ASP A 152 27.24 -9.87 19.40
C ASP A 152 26.35 -9.01 20.33
N ASN A 153 25.25 -9.58 20.81
CA ASN A 153 24.36 -8.98 21.83
C ASN A 153 23.67 -7.66 21.43
N GLY A 154 23.43 -7.44 20.13
CA GLY A 154 22.57 -6.35 19.65
C GLY A 154 23.16 -4.95 19.79
N ARG A 155 24.47 -4.83 20.03
CA ARG A 155 25.24 -3.59 19.93
C ARG A 155 26.29 -3.75 18.85
N VAL A 156 26.30 -2.85 17.88
CA VAL A 156 27.36 -2.76 16.86
C VAL A 156 28.56 -2.05 17.49
N LYS A 157 29.66 -2.78 17.63
CA LYS A 157 30.97 -2.28 18.05
C LYS A 157 31.75 -1.74 16.86
N ASN A 158 32.83 -1.05 17.17
CA ASN A 158 33.72 -0.40 16.22
C ASN A 158 34.32 -1.32 15.14
N ASN A 159 34.69 -2.54 15.53
CA ASN A 159 35.30 -3.52 14.62
C ASN A 159 34.26 -4.42 13.95
N ASP A 160 32.97 -4.22 14.23
CA ASP A 160 31.94 -5.06 13.64
C ASP A 160 31.77 -4.73 12.16
N LEU A 161 31.65 -5.79 11.37
CA LEU A 161 31.38 -5.71 9.94
C LEU A 161 29.96 -5.22 9.73
N LEU A 162 29.80 -4.23 8.87
CA LEU A 162 28.55 -3.70 8.38
C LEU A 162 28.43 -4.05 6.90
N VAL A 163 27.32 -4.68 6.54
CA VAL A 163 27.04 -5.10 5.18
C VAL A 163 25.75 -4.44 4.72
N ALA A 164 25.83 -3.60 3.69
CA ALA A 164 24.67 -2.98 3.07
C ALA A 164 23.92 -4.05 2.26
N PHE A 165 22.68 -4.33 2.65
CA PHE A 165 21.85 -5.34 1.99
C PHE A 165 20.61 -4.74 1.30
N ARG A 166 20.32 -3.46 1.56
CA ARG A 166 19.16 -2.76 0.99
C ARG A 166 19.52 -1.35 0.56
N PHE A 167 19.00 -0.97 -0.61
CA PHE A 167 19.14 0.36 -1.18
C PHE A 167 17.76 0.90 -1.51
N LEU A 168 17.45 2.08 -1.00
CA LEU A 168 16.20 2.77 -1.25
C LEU A 168 16.48 4.08 -2.00
N LEU A 169 15.64 4.40 -2.98
CA LEU A 169 15.50 5.76 -3.51
C LEU A 169 14.16 6.28 -2.98
N ASN A 170 14.21 7.35 -2.20
CA ASN A 170 13.09 7.83 -1.42
C ASN A 170 12.54 6.67 -0.54
N LYS A 171 11.26 6.32 -0.70
CA LYS A 171 10.63 5.18 0.01
C LYS A 171 10.68 3.87 -0.77
N ARG A 172 11.21 3.88 -2.01
CA ARG A 172 11.19 2.71 -2.92
C ARG A 172 12.44 1.85 -2.77
N ASP A 173 12.24 0.53 -2.64
CA ASP A 173 13.31 -0.45 -2.74
C ASP A 173 13.85 -0.56 -4.18
N VAL A 174 15.13 -0.24 -4.34
CA VAL A 174 15.86 -0.25 -5.62
C VAL A 174 17.06 -1.20 -5.58
N THR A 175 17.10 -2.10 -4.60
CA THR A 175 18.19 -3.07 -4.40
C THR A 175 18.44 -3.93 -5.64
N HIS A 176 17.39 -4.24 -6.40
CA HIS A 176 17.47 -5.00 -7.66
C HIS A 176 18.31 -4.31 -8.74
N ILE A 177 18.44 -2.98 -8.72
CA ILE A 177 19.18 -2.20 -9.73
C ILE A 177 20.68 -2.22 -9.45
N VAL A 178 21.05 -2.33 -8.18
CA VAL A 178 22.44 -2.38 -7.70
C VAL A 178 22.90 -3.80 -7.42
N ALA A 179 22.04 -4.80 -7.65
CA ALA A 179 22.36 -6.20 -7.49
C ALA A 179 23.31 -6.68 -8.62
N PRO A 180 24.26 -7.57 -8.30
CA PRO A 180 25.11 -8.27 -9.28
C PRO A 180 24.31 -8.85 -10.46
N ILE A 181 24.64 -8.45 -11.68
CA ILE A 181 24.15 -9.11 -12.90
C ILE A 181 25.11 -10.25 -13.21
N GLY A 182 24.65 -11.49 -13.04
CA GLY A 182 25.45 -12.69 -13.31
C GLY A 182 26.49 -13.01 -12.23
N GLY A 183 26.18 -12.67 -10.97
CA GLY A 183 26.96 -13.04 -9.76
C GLY A 183 28.40 -12.54 -9.73
N ARG A 184 28.69 -11.46 -10.47
CA ARG A 184 29.91 -10.67 -10.33
C ARG A 184 29.63 -9.48 -9.43
N ASP A 185 30.42 -9.31 -8.37
CA ASP A 185 30.27 -8.20 -7.44
C ASP A 185 30.23 -6.86 -8.17
N VAL A 186 29.24 -6.04 -7.79
CA VAL A 186 29.06 -4.72 -8.37
C VAL A 186 30.04 -3.78 -7.66
N SER A 187 30.94 -3.16 -8.41
CA SER A 187 31.86 -2.20 -7.82
C SER A 187 31.10 -0.99 -7.27
N LEU A 188 31.66 -0.33 -6.25
CA LEU A 188 31.12 0.92 -5.70
C LEU A 188 30.77 1.95 -6.79
N GLN A 189 31.59 2.04 -7.82
CA GLN A 189 31.37 2.94 -8.95
C GLN A 189 30.14 2.55 -9.78
N GLN A 190 29.92 1.26 -10.01
CA GLN A 190 28.73 0.77 -10.73
C GLN A 190 27.46 0.96 -9.90
N VAL A 191 27.51 0.68 -8.60
CA VAL A 191 26.40 0.94 -7.65
C VAL A 191 26.02 2.42 -7.67
N THR A 192 26.99 3.29 -7.45
CA THR A 192 26.75 4.74 -7.39
C THR A 192 26.33 5.33 -8.74
N GLN A 193 26.85 4.83 -9.87
CA GLN A 193 26.39 5.25 -11.19
C GLN A 193 24.94 4.81 -11.46
N ALA A 194 24.56 3.60 -11.08
CA ALA A 194 23.21 3.11 -11.27
C ALA A 194 22.20 3.91 -10.43
N LEU A 195 22.58 4.24 -9.19
CA LEU A 195 21.76 5.09 -8.31
C LEU A 195 21.70 6.55 -8.81
N ALA A 196 22.80 7.12 -9.30
CA ALA A 196 22.81 8.46 -9.89
C ALA A 196 21.85 8.55 -11.09
N ASN A 197 21.96 7.61 -12.03
CA ASN A 197 21.09 7.55 -13.21
C ASN A 197 19.61 7.40 -12.81
N LEU A 198 19.33 6.66 -11.74
CA LEU A 198 17.97 6.48 -11.25
C LEU A 198 17.43 7.75 -10.61
N ALA A 199 18.22 8.41 -9.76
CA ALA A 199 17.87 9.68 -9.14
C ALA A 199 17.60 10.77 -10.19
N GLU A 200 18.45 10.88 -11.21
CA GLU A 200 18.26 11.80 -12.35
C GLU A 200 16.94 11.54 -13.08
N ARG A 201 16.66 10.28 -13.44
CA ARG A 201 15.41 9.90 -14.11
C ARG A 201 14.17 10.14 -13.26
N ASN A 202 14.31 10.07 -11.94
CA ASN A 202 13.22 10.27 -11.00
C ASN A 202 12.96 11.76 -10.71
N SER A 203 13.98 12.61 -10.82
CA SER A 203 13.94 14.02 -10.39
C SER A 203 12.73 14.80 -10.94
N ALA A 204 12.49 14.74 -12.26
CA ALA A 204 11.37 15.47 -12.86
C ALA A 204 9.97 14.98 -12.40
N LYS A 205 9.84 13.71 -12.01
CA LYS A 205 8.59 13.18 -11.43
C LYS A 205 8.47 13.61 -9.98
N PHE A 206 9.57 13.52 -9.24
CA PHE A 206 9.67 13.93 -7.85
C PHE A 206 9.25 15.38 -7.65
N THR A 207 9.85 16.33 -8.39
CA THR A 207 9.51 17.76 -8.27
C THR A 207 8.02 18.02 -8.52
N LYS A 208 7.45 17.41 -9.58
CA LYS A 208 6.02 17.58 -9.89
C LYS A 208 5.11 17.08 -8.78
N GLN A 209 5.48 16.00 -8.11
CA GLN A 209 4.69 15.44 -7.03
C GLN A 209 4.91 16.18 -5.72
N GLN A 210 6.12 16.66 -5.45
CA GLN A 210 6.39 17.57 -4.36
C GLN A 210 5.51 18.82 -4.48
N ASP A 211 5.42 19.43 -5.67
CA ASP A 211 4.53 20.56 -5.94
C ASP A 211 3.05 20.21 -5.71
N ALA A 212 2.61 19.04 -6.18
CA ALA A 212 1.24 18.57 -5.98
C ALA A 212 0.92 18.33 -4.49
N GLN A 213 1.87 17.80 -3.73
CA GLN A 213 1.74 17.53 -2.30
C GLN A 213 1.72 18.82 -1.48
N VAL A 214 2.60 19.78 -1.81
CA VAL A 214 2.58 21.11 -1.19
C VAL A 214 1.22 21.77 -1.40
N LYS A 215 0.66 21.66 -2.61
CA LYS A 215 -0.69 22.14 -2.91
C LYS A 215 -1.76 21.40 -2.10
N LEU A 216 -1.69 20.06 -2.04
CA LEU A 216 -2.65 19.26 -1.28
C LEU A 216 -2.62 19.59 0.22
N ARG A 217 -1.43 19.77 0.82
CA ARG A 217 -1.30 20.21 2.21
C ARG A 217 -1.93 21.58 2.42
N SER A 218 -1.66 22.53 1.53
CA SER A 218 -2.30 23.85 1.56
C SER A 218 -3.83 23.76 1.46
N ASP A 219 -4.37 22.86 0.63
CA ASP A 219 -5.82 22.65 0.49
C ASP A 219 -6.42 22.02 1.75
N ILE A 220 -5.72 21.07 2.39
CA ILE A 220 -6.13 20.47 3.68
C ILE A 220 -6.18 21.53 4.78
N ASP A 221 -5.15 22.37 4.89
CA ASP A 221 -5.10 23.45 5.89
C ASP A 221 -6.24 24.45 5.67
N ALA A 222 -6.54 24.79 4.41
CA ALA A 222 -7.67 25.66 4.05
C ALA A 222 -9.03 25.02 4.42
N LEU A 223 -9.23 23.73 4.13
CA LEU A 223 -10.45 23.00 4.48
C LEU A 223 -10.62 22.84 6.00
N ASN A 224 -9.54 22.64 6.74
CA ASN A 224 -9.58 22.61 8.20
C ASN A 224 -10.00 23.97 8.77
N ALA A 225 -9.44 25.06 8.25
CA ALA A 225 -9.85 26.41 8.63
C ALA A 225 -11.34 26.68 8.29
N GLU A 226 -11.84 26.20 7.15
CA GLU A 226 -13.25 26.30 6.80
C GLU A 226 -14.14 25.48 7.74
N ASN A 227 -13.74 24.26 8.11
CA ASN A 227 -14.46 23.43 9.08
C ASN A 227 -14.54 24.07 10.47
N ASP A 228 -13.48 24.73 10.90
CA ASP A 228 -13.47 25.49 12.16
C ASP A 228 -14.46 26.65 12.11
N GLN A 229 -14.50 27.39 11.01
CA GLN A 229 -15.49 28.46 10.80
C GLN A 229 -16.93 27.95 10.77
N LEU A 230 -17.19 26.84 10.06
CA LEU A 230 -18.52 26.22 10.00
C LEU A 230 -18.95 25.70 11.38
N SER A 231 -18.02 25.16 12.16
CA SER A 231 -18.28 24.72 13.53
C SER A 231 -18.66 25.89 14.45
N GLU A 232 -17.96 27.02 14.33
CA GLU A 232 -18.30 28.26 15.05
C GLU A 232 -19.67 28.80 14.64
N GLN A 233 -19.97 28.82 13.33
CA GLN A 233 -21.29 29.20 12.81
C GLN A 233 -22.40 28.27 13.35
N GLN A 234 -22.18 26.95 13.38
CA GLN A 234 -23.13 25.99 13.92
C GLN A 234 -23.41 26.24 15.40
N SER A 235 -22.36 26.52 16.20
CA SER A 235 -22.51 26.90 17.61
C SER A 235 -23.34 28.17 17.78
N SER A 236 -23.09 29.18 16.94
CA SER A 236 -23.86 30.43 16.96
C SER A 236 -25.34 30.22 16.61
N LEU A 237 -25.64 29.36 15.62
CA LEU A 237 -27.00 29.04 15.22
C LEU A 237 -27.73 28.23 16.30
N LEU A 238 -27.06 27.29 16.96
CA LEU A 238 -27.62 26.57 18.11
C LEU A 238 -28.02 27.53 19.23
N THR A 239 -27.16 28.49 19.55
CA THR A 239 -27.45 29.54 20.54
C THR A 239 -28.67 30.38 20.12
N GLN A 240 -28.80 30.69 18.83
CA GLN A 240 -29.97 31.39 18.30
C GLN A 240 -31.25 30.55 18.40
N VAL A 241 -31.18 29.25 18.09
CA VAL A 241 -32.31 28.32 18.22
C VAL A 241 -32.78 28.24 19.68
N GLU A 242 -31.86 28.10 20.63
CA GLU A 242 -32.19 28.10 22.07
C GLU A 242 -32.85 29.41 22.50
N SER A 243 -32.34 30.55 22.04
CA SER A 243 -32.95 31.86 22.29
C SER A 243 -34.37 31.96 21.72
N LEU A 244 -34.58 31.51 20.48
CA LEU A 244 -35.88 31.52 19.82
C LEU A 244 -36.86 30.56 20.48
N GLN A 245 -36.43 29.37 20.91
CA GLN A 245 -37.24 28.44 21.67
C GLN A 245 -37.69 29.05 23.01
N THR A 246 -36.79 29.73 23.70
CA THR A 246 -37.12 30.43 24.96
C THR A 246 -38.18 31.51 24.72
N LYS A 247 -38.02 32.31 23.65
CA LYS A 247 -39.02 33.32 23.25
C LYS A 247 -40.36 32.70 22.86
N LEU A 248 -40.34 31.57 22.15
CA LEU A 248 -41.56 30.86 21.76
C LEU A 248 -42.34 30.36 22.98
N ILE A 249 -41.65 29.80 23.98
CA ILE A 249 -42.25 29.36 25.23
C ILE A 249 -42.88 30.55 25.97
N ALA A 250 -42.17 31.68 26.06
CA ALA A 250 -42.69 32.90 26.68
C ALA A 250 -43.93 33.44 25.94
N HIS A 251 -43.91 33.48 24.60
CA HIS A 251 -45.09 33.88 23.83
C HIS A 251 -46.27 32.92 23.99
N GLN A 252 -46.02 31.61 24.11
CA GLN A 252 -47.09 30.64 24.38
C GLN A 252 -47.70 30.83 25.78
N SER A 253 -46.92 31.19 26.80
CA SER A 253 -47.48 31.56 28.10
C SER A 253 -48.31 32.84 28.02
N ASP A 254 -47.81 33.88 27.34
CA ASP A 254 -48.55 35.13 27.16
C ASP A 254 -49.88 34.91 26.42
N GLU A 255 -49.88 34.06 25.38
CA GLU A 255 -51.10 33.74 24.64
C GLU A 255 -52.13 33.01 25.53
N ARG A 256 -51.68 32.10 26.41
CA ARG A 256 -52.56 31.44 27.39
C ARG A 256 -53.18 32.45 28.35
N ASP A 257 -52.37 33.35 28.90
CA ASP A 257 -52.83 34.39 29.83
C ASP A 257 -53.84 35.32 29.16
N VAL A 258 -53.59 35.72 27.90
CA VAL A 258 -54.51 36.56 27.13
C VAL A 258 -55.81 35.80 26.81
N ARG A 259 -55.74 34.51 26.46
CA ARG A 259 -56.94 33.68 26.24
C ARG A 259 -57.77 33.54 27.50
N GLU A 260 -57.14 33.38 28.67
CA GLU A 260 -57.84 33.32 29.94
C GLU A 260 -58.52 34.65 30.28
N LYS A 261 -57.82 35.77 30.08
CA LYS A 261 -58.43 37.12 30.20
C LYS A 261 -59.60 37.31 29.24
N LEU A 262 -59.48 36.86 27.99
CA LEU A 262 -60.56 36.93 27.01
C LEU A 262 -61.76 36.07 27.43
N ALA A 263 -61.54 34.86 27.92
CA ALA A 263 -62.60 33.99 28.43
C ALA A 263 -63.32 34.64 29.63
N ASN A 264 -62.57 35.23 30.55
CA ASN A 264 -63.12 35.99 31.67
C ASN A 264 -63.95 37.19 31.20
N GLN A 265 -63.44 37.95 30.22
CA GLN A 265 -64.16 39.08 29.65
C GLN A 265 -65.43 38.64 28.94
N ARG A 266 -65.40 37.51 28.20
CA ARG A 266 -66.60 36.93 27.57
C ARG A 266 -67.63 36.51 28.61
N ARG A 267 -67.21 35.92 29.73
CA ARG A 267 -68.11 35.58 30.84
C ARG A 267 -68.76 36.84 31.42
N ILE A 268 -67.97 37.88 31.69
CA ILE A 268 -68.47 39.18 32.18
C ILE A 268 -69.43 39.80 31.17
N ASN A 269 -69.08 39.82 29.89
CA ASN A 269 -69.94 40.36 28.84
C ASN A 269 -71.22 39.53 28.70
N ALA A 270 -71.17 38.20 28.79
CA ALA A 270 -72.36 37.35 28.78
C ALA A 270 -73.26 37.58 30.00
N GLU A 271 -72.69 37.84 31.19
CA GLU A 271 -73.46 38.24 32.37
C GLU A 271 -74.09 39.63 32.21
N LEU A 272 -73.38 40.58 31.59
CA LEU A 272 -73.90 41.90 31.27
C LEU A 272 -74.98 41.83 30.19
N GLU A 273 -74.79 41.02 29.15
CA GLU A 273 -75.79 40.74 28.12
C GLU A 273 -76.99 40.03 28.71
N ALA A 274 -76.83 39.06 29.60
CA ALA A 274 -77.94 38.44 30.30
C ALA A 274 -78.71 39.46 31.17
N LYS A 275 -78.00 40.42 31.79
CA LYS A 275 -78.65 41.57 32.45
C LYS A 275 -79.35 42.48 31.44
N ILE A 276 -78.74 42.76 30.29
CA ILE A 276 -79.34 43.56 29.21
C ILE A 276 -80.56 42.86 28.63
N VAL A 277 -80.53 41.54 28.39
CA VAL A 277 -81.66 40.73 27.92
C VAL A 277 -82.70 40.56 29.01
N ALA A 278 -82.33 40.49 30.29
CA ALA A 278 -83.32 40.61 31.37
C ALA A 278 -83.98 42.00 31.39
N LEU A 279 -83.25 43.04 30.96
CA LEU A 279 -83.76 44.40 30.75
C LEU A 279 -84.48 44.59 29.39
N GLN A 280 -84.16 43.78 28.39
CA GLN A 280 -84.62 43.83 26.98
C GLN A 280 -85.48 42.60 26.63
N GLY A 281 -85.97 41.86 27.62
CA GLY A 281 -86.77 40.64 27.51
C GLY A 281 -88.19 40.89 26.99
N VAL A 282 -88.30 41.79 26.03
CA VAL A 282 -89.29 41.79 24.96
C VAL A 282 -88.49 41.56 23.67
N SER A 283 -88.64 40.34 23.13
CA SER A 283 -88.43 39.96 21.71
C SER A 283 -87.23 39.05 21.38
N GLN A 284 -87.56 37.76 21.49
CA GLN A 284 -87.32 36.62 20.58
C GLN A 284 -85.99 36.38 19.84
N ALA A 285 -85.65 35.09 19.92
CA ALA A 285 -84.58 34.33 19.30
C ALA A 285 -85.00 33.62 17.99
N GLY A 286 -83.97 33.08 17.32
CA GLY A 286 -84.03 31.88 16.47
C GLY A 286 -83.71 32.16 15.00
N THR A 287 -83.12 31.26 14.20
CA THR A 287 -82.51 29.94 14.38
C THR A 287 -81.90 29.55 13.02
N THR A 288 -80.93 28.63 13.05
CA THR A 288 -80.26 27.91 11.95
C THR A 288 -81.16 27.04 11.05
N ASP A 289 -80.73 26.74 9.81
CA ASP A 289 -80.94 25.41 9.19
C ASP A 289 -79.95 25.06 8.05
N THR A 290 -79.74 23.76 7.85
CA THR A 290 -78.75 23.06 7.00
C THR A 290 -79.41 22.20 5.92
N GLY A 291 -78.74 21.99 4.77
CA GLY A 291 -79.05 20.85 3.88
C GLY A 291 -78.34 20.83 2.50
N SER A 292 -77.53 19.78 2.27
CA SER A 292 -77.19 19.19 0.96
C SER A 292 -76.52 20.07 -0.13
N SER A 293 -75.28 20.50 0.12
CA SER A 293 -74.34 20.93 -0.94
C SER A 293 -72.92 20.47 -0.60
N PHE A 294 -72.16 19.99 -1.58
CA PHE A 294 -70.71 19.92 -1.40
C PHE A 294 -70.18 21.34 -1.67
N THR A 295 -69.56 21.94 -0.67
CA THR A 295 -69.26 23.40 -0.65
C THR A 295 -67.88 23.72 -1.21
N ASP A 296 -67.19 22.75 -1.81
CA ASP A 296 -65.85 22.95 -2.35
C ASP A 296 -65.86 23.98 -3.47
N ALA A 297 -65.22 25.12 -3.19
CA ALA A 297 -64.97 26.13 -4.19
C ALA A 297 -64.08 25.55 -5.30
N THR A 298 -64.53 25.67 -6.56
CA THR A 298 -63.84 25.15 -7.76
C THR A 298 -62.37 25.60 -7.81
N ARG A 299 -62.06 26.80 -7.30
CA ARG A 299 -60.69 27.32 -7.17
C ARG A 299 -59.82 26.47 -6.24
N LYS A 300 -60.32 26.12 -5.04
CA LYS A 300 -59.57 25.31 -4.06
C LYS A 300 -59.31 23.89 -4.56
N VAL A 301 -60.27 23.29 -5.27
CA VAL A 301 -60.08 21.96 -5.88
C VAL A 301 -59.03 22.04 -6.99
N LYS A 302 -59.07 23.08 -7.83
CA LYS A 302 -58.08 23.32 -8.88
C LYS A 302 -56.68 23.54 -8.31
N ASP A 303 -56.54 24.30 -7.22
CA ASP A 303 -55.25 24.55 -6.58
C ASP A 303 -54.65 23.26 -6.01
N ARG A 304 -55.47 22.42 -5.34
CA ARG A 304 -55.04 21.10 -4.85
C ARG A 304 -54.64 20.16 -5.98
N MET A 305 -55.43 20.12 -7.06
CA MET A 305 -55.10 19.32 -8.25
C MET A 305 -53.84 19.82 -8.97
N GLY A 306 -53.53 21.12 -8.91
CA GLY A 306 -52.31 21.69 -9.49
C GLY A 306 -51.03 21.27 -8.77
N ILE A 307 -51.12 20.88 -7.49
CA ILE A 307 -50.00 20.42 -6.67
C ILE A 307 -49.86 18.89 -6.76
N ASP A 308 -50.94 18.15 -6.48
CA ASP A 308 -50.86 16.69 -6.27
C ASP A 308 -51.38 15.86 -7.46
N GLY A 309 -51.92 16.50 -8.50
CA GLY A 309 -52.58 15.82 -9.61
C GLY A 309 -53.86 15.06 -9.23
N LYS A 310 -54.29 15.12 -7.96
CA LYS A 310 -55.49 14.47 -7.40
C LYS A 310 -56.11 15.32 -6.30
N ALA A 311 -57.43 15.20 -6.09
CA ALA A 311 -58.13 15.82 -4.96
C ALA A 311 -59.37 15.00 -4.56
N THR A 312 -59.64 14.93 -3.25
CA THR A 312 -60.88 14.37 -2.70
C THR A 312 -61.88 15.49 -2.46
N LEU A 313 -63.11 15.32 -2.95
CA LEU A 313 -64.23 16.25 -2.80
C LEU A 313 -64.95 16.00 -1.46
N SER A 314 -65.66 17.00 -0.92
CA SER A 314 -66.37 16.89 0.36
C SER A 314 -67.53 15.88 0.36
N ASN A 315 -67.99 15.43 -0.81
CA ASN A 315 -68.93 14.32 -0.95
C ASN A 315 -68.26 12.94 -1.06
N GLY A 316 -66.92 12.86 -0.93
CA GLY A 316 -66.15 11.62 -0.97
C GLY A 316 -65.67 11.18 -2.35
N ALA A 317 -66.03 11.88 -3.44
CA ALA A 317 -65.55 11.58 -4.78
C ALA A 317 -64.07 11.99 -4.95
N ILE A 318 -63.33 11.29 -5.82
CA ILE A 318 -61.91 11.56 -6.10
C ILE A 318 -61.77 12.04 -7.54
N ILE A 319 -61.18 13.22 -7.75
CA ILE A 319 -60.81 13.73 -9.07
C ILE A 319 -59.29 13.61 -9.27
N ARG A 320 -58.82 13.13 -10.42
CA ARG A 320 -57.38 12.97 -10.74
C ARG A 320 -57.05 13.24 -12.20
N TYR A 321 -55.83 13.69 -12.46
CA TYR A 321 -55.22 13.69 -13.79
C TYR A 321 -54.74 12.29 -14.15
N ASN A 322 -54.76 11.97 -15.44
CA ASN A 322 -54.35 10.68 -15.98
C ASN A 322 -53.67 10.92 -17.33
N SER A 323 -52.38 10.64 -17.42
CA SER A 323 -51.61 10.70 -18.67
C SER A 323 -51.28 9.29 -19.13
N TYR A 324 -51.41 9.02 -20.43
CA TYR A 324 -51.10 7.73 -21.03
C TYR A 324 -50.52 7.92 -22.42
N ASP A 325 -49.66 6.97 -22.83
CA ASP A 325 -49.11 6.95 -24.18
C ASP A 325 -50.09 6.24 -25.13
N HIS A 326 -50.34 6.87 -26.28
CA HIS A 326 -51.09 6.26 -27.38
C HIS A 326 -50.36 6.57 -28.68
N ASP A 327 -49.96 5.53 -29.42
CA ASP A 327 -49.23 5.63 -30.69
C ASP A 327 -47.95 6.50 -30.63
N GLY A 328 -47.25 6.50 -29.50
CA GLY A 328 -46.01 7.26 -29.29
C GLY A 328 -46.22 8.75 -28.95
N GLU A 329 -47.47 9.20 -28.79
CA GLU A 329 -47.82 10.53 -28.29
C GLU A 329 -48.44 10.47 -26.89
N LEU A 330 -47.96 11.32 -25.98
CA LEU A 330 -48.46 11.40 -24.60
C LEU A 330 -49.81 12.16 -24.59
N GLN A 331 -50.90 11.45 -24.30
CA GLN A 331 -52.25 12.00 -24.16
C GLN A 331 -52.62 12.20 -22.68
N GLY A 332 -53.58 13.10 -22.42
CA GLY A 332 -54.05 13.43 -21.07
C GLY A 332 -55.56 13.31 -20.93
N SER A 333 -56.03 12.89 -19.76
CA SER A 333 -57.44 12.75 -19.39
C SER A 333 -57.65 13.14 -17.92
N VAL A 334 -58.89 13.49 -17.56
CA VAL A 334 -59.28 13.73 -16.16
C VAL A 334 -60.35 12.74 -15.78
N ILE A 335 -60.20 12.13 -14.61
CA ILE A 335 -61.09 11.09 -14.10
C ILE A 335 -61.73 11.54 -12.78
N ILE A 336 -63.04 11.36 -12.64
CA ILE A 336 -63.76 11.42 -11.36
C ILE A 336 -64.29 10.02 -11.02
N THR A 337 -63.93 9.54 -9.82
CA THR A 337 -64.51 8.33 -9.22
C THR A 337 -65.45 8.73 -8.11
N ASP A 338 -66.73 8.42 -8.26
CA ASP A 338 -67.79 8.65 -7.27
C ASP A 338 -67.68 7.66 -6.10
N PRO A 339 -68.14 7.98 -4.88
CA PRO A 339 -68.24 7.02 -3.77
C PRO A 339 -68.98 5.72 -4.11
N SER A 340 -69.92 5.77 -5.07
CA SER A 340 -70.64 4.61 -5.60
C SER A 340 -69.79 3.71 -6.52
N GLY A 341 -68.55 4.09 -6.82
CA GLY A 341 -67.63 3.37 -7.71
C GLY A 341 -67.80 3.71 -9.19
N LYS A 342 -68.71 4.62 -9.55
CA LYS A 342 -68.92 5.05 -10.95
C LYS A 342 -67.78 5.97 -11.40
N VAL A 343 -67.21 5.67 -12.57
CA VAL A 343 -66.04 6.38 -13.12
C VAL A 343 -66.45 7.23 -14.33
N TYR A 344 -66.05 8.50 -14.31
CA TYR A 344 -66.27 9.46 -15.39
C TYR A 344 -64.91 9.94 -15.92
N GLU A 345 -64.68 9.88 -17.23
CA GLU A 345 -63.41 10.29 -17.86
C GLU A 345 -63.65 11.31 -18.99
N MET A 346 -62.88 12.40 -18.98
CA MET A 346 -62.88 13.41 -20.03
C MET A 346 -61.49 13.54 -20.64
N PRO A 347 -61.31 13.30 -21.96
CA PRO A 347 -60.03 13.52 -22.62
C PRO A 347 -59.69 15.01 -22.67
N SER A 348 -58.40 15.32 -22.60
CA SER A 348 -57.86 16.66 -22.64
C SER A 348 -57.09 16.89 -23.93
N PRO A 349 -57.14 18.11 -24.51
CA PRO A 349 -56.41 18.44 -25.72
C PRO A 349 -54.88 18.50 -25.54
N SER A 350 -54.37 18.31 -24.32
CA SER A 350 -52.94 18.23 -24.01
C SER A 350 -52.73 17.40 -22.74
N SER A 351 -51.59 16.71 -22.67
CA SER A 351 -51.11 15.92 -21.53
C SER A 351 -50.46 16.74 -20.42
N GLN A 352 -50.30 18.06 -20.56
CA GLN A 352 -49.56 18.89 -19.61
C GLN A 352 -50.32 20.16 -19.17
N GLY A 353 -50.12 20.53 -17.89
CA GLY A 353 -50.37 21.88 -17.37
C GLY A 353 -51.80 22.42 -17.47
N GLY A 354 -51.93 23.67 -17.94
CA GLY A 354 -53.16 24.48 -17.85
C GLY A 354 -54.38 23.89 -18.58
N ALA A 355 -54.16 23.14 -19.66
CA ALA A 355 -55.24 22.45 -20.39
C ALA A 355 -55.92 21.39 -19.51
N MET A 356 -55.12 20.64 -18.73
CA MET A 356 -55.63 19.64 -17.80
C MET A 356 -56.46 20.27 -16.68
N GLY A 357 -56.05 21.44 -16.17
CA GLY A 357 -56.83 22.21 -15.21
C GLY A 357 -58.17 22.73 -15.76
N VAL A 358 -58.23 23.09 -17.05
CA VAL A 358 -59.49 23.48 -17.72
C VAL A 358 -60.41 22.27 -17.89
N THR A 359 -59.88 21.13 -18.33
CA THR A 359 -60.63 19.88 -18.48
C THR A 359 -61.17 19.39 -17.13
N ALA A 360 -60.38 19.48 -16.05
CA ALA A 360 -60.83 19.16 -14.70
C ALA A 360 -61.94 20.09 -14.21
N THR A 361 -61.85 21.38 -14.51
CA THR A 361 -62.91 22.34 -14.17
C THR A 361 -64.22 22.01 -14.90
N LYS A 362 -64.14 21.61 -16.18
CA LYS A 362 -65.31 21.20 -16.98
C LYS A 362 -65.94 19.92 -16.45
N LEU A 363 -65.14 18.90 -16.15
CA LEU A 363 -65.63 17.63 -15.61
C LEU A 363 -66.21 17.80 -14.20
N LEU A 364 -65.56 18.58 -13.33
CA LEU A 364 -66.07 18.90 -11.98
C LEU A 364 -67.40 19.67 -12.04
N LYS A 365 -67.55 20.60 -12.99
CA LYS A 365 -68.82 21.32 -13.20
C LYS A 365 -69.92 20.38 -13.72
N ALA A 366 -69.60 19.51 -14.68
CA ALA A 366 -70.54 18.51 -15.18
C ALA A 366 -70.98 17.53 -14.08
N TYR A 367 -70.06 17.13 -13.19
CA TYR A 367 -70.37 16.29 -12.03
C TYR A 367 -71.24 17.02 -11.01
N ARG A 368 -70.94 18.29 -10.70
CA ARG A 368 -71.78 19.14 -9.82
C ARG A 368 -73.21 19.31 -10.34
N GLU A 369 -73.37 19.42 -11.65
CA GLU A 369 -74.67 19.65 -12.31
C GLU A 369 -75.43 18.34 -12.63
N ASN A 370 -74.95 17.18 -12.17
CA ASN A 370 -75.49 15.85 -12.51
C ASN A 370 -75.59 15.60 -14.03
N ARG A 371 -74.60 16.07 -14.80
CA ARG A 371 -74.49 15.92 -16.26
C ARG A 371 -73.27 15.09 -16.68
N ALA A 372 -72.55 14.49 -15.74
CA ALA A 372 -71.34 13.72 -16.00
C ALA A 372 -71.60 12.35 -16.66
N ASP A 373 -72.85 11.87 -16.70
CA ASP A 373 -73.23 10.57 -17.28
C ASP A 373 -72.81 10.37 -18.75
N ARG A 374 -72.56 11.45 -19.49
CA ARG A 374 -72.06 11.39 -20.87
C ARG A 374 -70.59 10.98 -20.98
N TYR A 375 -69.88 10.87 -19.86
CA TYR A 375 -68.44 10.60 -19.77
C TYR A 375 -68.13 9.27 -19.04
N VAL A 376 -69.09 8.37 -18.92
CA VAL A 376 -68.89 7.09 -18.20
C VAL A 376 -68.04 6.14 -19.05
N VAL A 377 -66.98 5.58 -18.44
CA VAL A 377 -66.11 4.59 -19.10
C VAL A 377 -66.70 3.20 -18.93
N THR A 378 -66.86 2.46 -20.04
CA THR A 378 -67.21 1.03 -20.06
C THR A 378 -65.98 0.24 -20.52
N THR A 379 -65.37 -0.55 -19.64
CA THR A 379 -64.17 -1.35 -19.94
C THR A 379 -64.52 -2.81 -20.31
N PRO A 380 -63.90 -3.41 -21.34
CA PRO A 380 -63.71 -4.86 -21.47
C PRO A 380 -62.31 -5.30 -20.94
N PRO A 381 -62.12 -6.59 -20.59
CA PRO A 381 -60.94 -7.07 -19.84
C PRO A 381 -59.71 -7.42 -20.72
N PRO A 382 -58.48 -7.47 -20.16
CA PRO A 382 -57.22 -7.60 -20.92
C PRO A 382 -56.67 -9.05 -21.00
N PRO A 383 -55.87 -9.41 -22.04
CA PRO A 383 -55.04 -10.61 -22.04
C PRO A 383 -53.51 -10.34 -21.92
N GLU A 384 -52.83 -11.40 -21.47
CA GLU A 384 -51.43 -11.56 -21.03
C GLU A 384 -50.34 -11.50 -22.13
N LEU A 385 -49.09 -11.24 -21.71
CA LEU A 385 -47.85 -11.36 -22.49
C LEU A 385 -47.14 -12.71 -22.25
N PRO A 386 -46.40 -13.24 -23.26
CA PRO A 386 -45.19 -14.05 -23.01
C PRO A 386 -43.95 -13.72 -23.93
N PRO A 387 -42.75 -14.33 -23.69
CA PRO A 387 -41.40 -13.69 -23.81
C PRO A 387 -40.40 -14.25 -24.87
N GLU A 388 -39.22 -13.58 -24.93
CA GLU A 388 -37.79 -13.95 -25.26
C GLU A 388 -37.35 -14.97 -26.35
N GLN A 389 -36.20 -14.67 -27.00
CA GLN A 389 -35.44 -15.50 -27.97
C GLN A 389 -34.07 -15.99 -27.43
N PRO A 390 -33.47 -17.10 -27.93
CA PRO A 390 -32.18 -17.68 -27.47
C PRO A 390 -30.94 -17.43 -28.38
N PRO A 391 -29.69 -17.78 -27.95
CA PRO A 391 -28.41 -17.33 -28.54
C PRO A 391 -27.67 -18.34 -29.48
N GLU A 392 -26.71 -17.84 -30.27
CA GLU A 392 -25.84 -18.57 -31.24
C GLU A 392 -24.53 -19.16 -30.66
N GLN A 393 -24.01 -20.22 -31.31
CA GLN A 393 -22.73 -20.94 -31.06
C GLN A 393 -21.57 -20.47 -31.98
N PRO A 394 -20.28 -20.71 -31.63
CA PRO A 394 -19.13 -20.56 -32.54
C PRO A 394 -18.49 -21.89 -33.04
N PRO A 395 -17.65 -21.88 -34.12
CA PRO A 395 -17.29 -23.07 -34.91
C PRO A 395 -15.87 -23.66 -34.70
N GLU A 396 -15.69 -24.86 -35.27
CA GLU A 396 -14.65 -25.89 -35.11
C GLU A 396 -13.49 -25.80 -36.16
N LEU A 397 -12.30 -26.37 -35.85
CA LEU A 397 -11.08 -26.41 -36.69
C LEU A 397 -10.65 -27.86 -37.09
N PRO A 398 -9.84 -28.08 -38.15
CA PRO A 398 -9.60 -29.40 -38.79
C PRO A 398 -8.35 -30.18 -38.29
N PRO A 399 -8.17 -31.48 -38.71
CA PRO A 399 -7.48 -32.52 -37.93
C PRO A 399 -5.99 -32.78 -38.27
N GLU A 400 -5.30 -33.37 -37.30
CA GLU A 400 -3.85 -33.69 -37.29
C GLU A 400 -3.57 -35.20 -37.52
N GLN A 401 -2.38 -35.54 -38.06
CA GLN A 401 -1.92 -36.91 -38.36
C GLN A 401 -1.32 -37.64 -37.13
N PRO A 402 -1.34 -38.99 -37.04
CA PRO A 402 -0.86 -39.72 -35.86
C PRO A 402 0.60 -40.19 -35.96
N PRO A 403 1.39 -40.20 -34.86
CA PRO A 403 2.70 -40.85 -34.84
C PRO A 403 2.74 -42.19 -34.07
N GLU A 404 3.85 -42.88 -34.32
CA GLU A 404 4.31 -44.25 -33.98
C GLU A 404 4.48 -44.61 -32.49
N PRO A 405 4.76 -45.89 -32.12
CA PRO A 405 4.46 -46.46 -30.81
C PRO A 405 5.45 -45.99 -29.76
N THR A 406 4.91 -45.36 -28.71
CA THR A 406 5.69 -44.50 -27.82
C THR A 406 5.71 -45.04 -26.39
N ALA A 407 6.80 -44.74 -25.68
CA ALA A 407 6.90 -44.98 -24.25
C ALA A 407 5.76 -44.28 -23.51
N LYS A 408 5.10 -44.95 -22.56
CA LYS A 408 4.02 -44.34 -21.78
C LYS A 408 4.58 -43.24 -20.88
N TYR A 409 4.16 -42.00 -21.12
CA TYR A 409 4.51 -40.84 -20.29
C TYR A 409 3.47 -40.65 -19.20
N ARG A 410 3.91 -40.59 -17.94
CA ARG A 410 3.02 -40.49 -16.77
C ARG A 410 3.06 -39.09 -16.17
N TYR A 411 1.90 -38.50 -15.94
CA TYR A 411 1.76 -37.17 -15.34
C TYR A 411 0.93 -37.24 -14.05
N ALA A 412 1.29 -36.43 -13.06
CA ALA A 412 0.53 -36.26 -11.82
C ALA A 412 -0.62 -35.26 -12.01
N LEU A 413 -1.80 -35.63 -11.51
CA LEU A 413 -2.96 -34.75 -11.39
C LEU A 413 -2.87 -33.98 -10.06
N THR A 414 -2.35 -32.76 -10.09
CA THR A 414 -1.98 -32.03 -8.87
C THR A 414 -3.14 -31.30 -8.19
N SER A 415 -4.02 -30.69 -8.99
CA SER A 415 -5.01 -29.71 -8.49
C SER A 415 -6.45 -30.17 -8.65
N ARG A 416 -6.72 -31.05 -9.64
CA ARG A 416 -8.06 -31.51 -9.98
C ARG A 416 -8.05 -32.94 -10.52
N PRO A 417 -9.11 -33.74 -10.31
CA PRO A 417 -9.26 -35.05 -10.93
C PRO A 417 -9.47 -34.95 -12.43
N ALA A 418 -9.13 -36.02 -13.14
CA ALA A 418 -9.35 -36.11 -14.59
C ALA A 418 -10.86 -36.10 -14.90
N SER A 419 -11.28 -35.13 -15.71
CA SER A 419 -12.66 -34.99 -16.19
C SER A 419 -12.67 -34.38 -17.60
N ILE A 420 -13.82 -34.41 -18.27
CA ILE A 420 -13.98 -33.88 -19.62
C ILE A 420 -13.63 -32.38 -19.62
N GLY A 421 -12.63 -31.99 -20.41
CA GLY A 421 -12.12 -30.63 -20.50
C GLY A 421 -11.10 -30.22 -19.41
N ALA A 422 -10.81 -31.09 -18.44
CA ALA A 422 -9.83 -30.81 -17.37
C ALA A 422 -8.44 -31.42 -17.64
N VAL A 423 -8.32 -32.27 -18.66
CA VAL A 423 -7.07 -32.90 -19.12
C VAL A 423 -7.03 -32.92 -20.66
N PRO A 424 -5.84 -32.94 -21.28
CA PRO A 424 -5.71 -33.15 -22.72
C PRO A 424 -6.47 -34.39 -23.21
N ALA A 425 -6.95 -34.31 -24.46
CA ALA A 425 -7.47 -35.48 -25.17
C ALA A 425 -6.36 -36.51 -25.41
N ASP A 426 -6.75 -37.73 -25.79
CA ASP A 426 -5.83 -38.81 -26.20
C ASP A 426 -4.94 -39.39 -25.08
N HIS A 427 -5.39 -39.32 -23.83
CA HIS A 427 -4.78 -40.07 -22.73
C HIS A 427 -5.08 -41.57 -22.86
N THR A 428 -4.15 -42.41 -22.40
CA THR A 428 -4.22 -43.87 -22.52
C THR A 428 -4.73 -44.55 -21.27
N ALA A 429 -4.52 -43.96 -20.10
CA ALA A 429 -5.03 -44.44 -18.82
C ALA A 429 -5.13 -43.32 -17.79
N ILE A 430 -6.07 -43.47 -16.85
CA ILE A 430 -6.11 -42.72 -15.60
C ILE A 430 -5.93 -43.74 -14.47
N LEU A 431 -4.95 -43.50 -13.61
CA LEU A 431 -4.61 -44.35 -12.48
C LEU A 431 -5.06 -43.67 -11.19
N ASP A 432 -5.53 -44.47 -10.23
CA ASP A 432 -5.98 -43.98 -8.93
C ASP A 432 -4.89 -43.23 -8.15
N ALA A 433 -5.32 -42.42 -7.19
CA ALA A 433 -4.42 -41.72 -6.28
C ALA A 433 -3.57 -42.74 -5.48
N PRO A 434 -2.23 -42.65 -5.55
CA PRO A 434 -1.36 -43.49 -4.73
C PRO A 434 -1.46 -43.10 -3.25
N GLU A 435 -0.89 -43.92 -2.35
CA GLU A 435 -0.84 -43.54 -0.95
C GLU A 435 0.01 -42.28 -0.75
N GLN A 436 -0.31 -41.45 0.25
CA GLN A 436 0.45 -40.21 0.49
C GLN A 436 1.91 -40.46 0.90
N SER A 437 2.22 -41.67 1.38
CA SER A 437 3.57 -42.16 1.67
C SER A 437 4.31 -42.65 0.43
N ASP A 438 3.61 -42.92 -0.67
CA ASP A 438 4.23 -43.35 -1.91
C ASP A 438 4.97 -42.19 -2.57
N LYS A 439 5.96 -42.55 -3.38
CA LYS A 439 6.73 -41.64 -4.21
C LYS A 439 5.80 -40.81 -5.10
N TYR A 440 5.90 -39.48 -5.03
CA TYR A 440 5.01 -38.52 -5.69
C TYR A 440 3.56 -38.53 -5.21
N GLY A 441 3.18 -39.28 -4.17
CA GLY A 441 1.78 -39.39 -3.76
C GLY A 441 1.18 -38.08 -3.21
N ARG A 442 2.01 -37.24 -2.57
CA ARG A 442 1.61 -35.89 -2.17
C ARG A 442 1.36 -34.95 -3.34
N LEU A 443 2.02 -35.21 -4.46
CA LEU A 443 1.91 -34.44 -5.70
C LEU A 443 0.72 -34.93 -6.53
N ALA A 444 0.57 -36.24 -6.70
CA ALA A 444 -0.49 -36.90 -7.45
C ALA A 444 -1.77 -37.08 -6.62
N ARG A 445 -2.26 -36.00 -6.01
CA ARG A 445 -3.41 -36.02 -5.08
C ARG A 445 -4.67 -36.59 -5.69
N HIS A 446 -4.80 -36.49 -7.01
CA HIS A 446 -5.96 -36.96 -7.76
C HIS A 446 -5.63 -38.11 -8.71
N GLY A 447 -4.48 -38.77 -8.52
CA GLY A 447 -4.03 -39.87 -9.37
C GLY A 447 -3.05 -39.45 -10.46
N PHE A 448 -2.81 -40.39 -11.36
CA PHE A 448 -1.94 -40.20 -12.52
C PHE A 448 -2.72 -40.30 -13.82
N ILE A 449 -2.20 -39.68 -14.86
CA ILE A 449 -2.70 -39.81 -16.23
C ILE A 449 -1.54 -40.20 -17.14
N GLU A 450 -1.78 -41.16 -18.02
CA GLU A 450 -0.79 -41.67 -18.97
C GLU A 450 -1.09 -41.20 -20.39
N TYR A 451 -0.05 -40.89 -21.15
CA TYR A 451 -0.12 -40.58 -22.57
C TYR A 451 0.88 -41.42 -23.33
N ASP A 452 0.54 -41.75 -24.57
CA ASP A 452 1.50 -42.36 -25.47
C ASP A 452 2.55 -41.32 -25.89
N ARG A 453 2.20 -40.05 -26.13
CA ARG A 453 3.20 -39.00 -26.45
C ARG A 453 3.59 -38.16 -25.24
N LYS A 454 4.80 -37.56 -25.27
CA LYS A 454 5.19 -36.51 -24.32
C LYS A 454 4.32 -35.28 -24.60
N LEU A 455 3.62 -34.78 -23.60
CA LEU A 455 2.90 -33.51 -23.69
C LEU A 455 3.88 -32.37 -23.88
N THR A 456 3.49 -31.38 -24.67
CA THR A 456 4.23 -30.13 -24.79
C THR A 456 4.21 -29.35 -23.46
N GLU A 457 5.17 -28.44 -23.27
CA GLU A 457 5.22 -27.63 -22.05
C GLU A 457 3.95 -26.77 -21.86
N GLN A 458 3.39 -26.26 -22.96
CA GLN A 458 2.17 -25.47 -22.93
C GLN A 458 0.95 -26.33 -22.57
N GLU A 459 0.84 -27.55 -23.10
CA GLU A 459 -0.21 -28.49 -22.70
C GLU A 459 -0.09 -28.87 -21.23
N ALA A 460 1.11 -29.26 -20.77
CA ALA A 460 1.32 -29.60 -19.37
C ALA A 460 1.00 -28.42 -18.44
N SER A 461 1.39 -27.20 -18.82
CA SER A 461 1.12 -26.00 -18.03
C SER A 461 -0.37 -25.63 -18.00
N ASN A 462 -1.05 -25.60 -19.15
CA ASN A 462 -2.47 -25.23 -19.26
C ASN A 462 -3.38 -26.15 -18.42
N PHE A 463 -3.00 -27.42 -18.31
CA PHE A 463 -3.76 -28.41 -17.56
C PHE A 463 -3.19 -28.71 -16.16
N GLU A 464 -2.15 -27.97 -15.74
CA GLU A 464 -1.47 -28.11 -14.45
C GLU A 464 -0.95 -29.54 -14.21
N LEU A 465 -0.45 -30.19 -15.26
CA LEU A 465 0.09 -31.54 -15.21
C LEU A 465 1.59 -31.51 -14.98
N LYS A 466 2.09 -32.43 -14.14
CA LYS A 466 3.54 -32.60 -13.91
C LYS A 466 4.02 -33.96 -14.37
N LEU A 467 4.98 -33.98 -15.28
CA LEU A 467 5.61 -35.22 -15.75
C LEU A 467 6.32 -35.90 -14.58
N ILE A 468 6.01 -37.17 -14.33
CA ILE A 468 6.80 -38.01 -13.44
C ILE A 468 8.06 -38.44 -14.21
N PRO A 469 9.25 -37.95 -13.81
CA PRO A 469 10.46 -38.19 -14.57
C PRO A 469 10.87 -39.66 -14.49
N THR A 470 11.36 -40.21 -15.60
CA THR A 470 12.15 -41.43 -15.60
C THR A 470 13.61 -41.11 -15.24
N GLU A 471 14.45 -42.11 -14.93
CA GLU A 471 15.89 -41.89 -14.73
C GLU A 471 16.54 -41.19 -15.94
N ALA A 472 16.10 -41.51 -17.16
CA ALA A 472 16.58 -40.84 -18.37
C ALA A 472 16.16 -39.35 -18.41
N ASP A 473 14.95 -39.01 -17.95
CA ASP A 473 14.54 -37.62 -17.79
C ASP A 473 15.34 -36.91 -16.69
N LEU A 474 15.69 -37.61 -15.59
CA LEU A 474 16.52 -37.07 -14.51
C LEU A 474 17.96 -36.80 -14.94
N ASP A 475 18.56 -37.68 -15.74
CA ASP A 475 19.88 -37.48 -16.33
C ASP A 475 19.91 -36.22 -17.22
N VAL A 476 18.89 -36.03 -18.05
CA VAL A 476 18.74 -34.82 -18.88
C VAL A 476 18.52 -33.59 -18.00
N LEU A 477 17.64 -33.69 -17.00
CA LEU A 477 17.33 -32.60 -16.09
C LEU A 477 18.56 -32.14 -15.29
N ALA A 478 19.40 -33.08 -14.83
CA ALA A 478 20.63 -32.75 -14.11
C ALA A 478 21.58 -31.91 -14.97
N LYS A 479 21.75 -32.31 -16.24
CA LYS A 479 22.54 -31.55 -17.22
C LYS A 479 21.99 -30.16 -17.46
N THR A 480 20.68 -30.04 -17.70
CA THR A 480 20.01 -28.76 -17.94
C THR A 480 20.15 -27.83 -16.73
N VAL A 481 19.90 -28.33 -15.51
CA VAL A 481 20.00 -27.52 -14.29
C VAL A 481 21.41 -26.98 -14.09
N VAL A 482 22.42 -27.83 -14.34
CA VAL A 482 23.82 -27.41 -14.23
C VAL A 482 24.18 -26.42 -15.33
N SER A 483 23.89 -26.71 -16.61
CA SER A 483 24.24 -25.84 -17.73
C SER A 483 23.60 -24.45 -17.63
N ASP A 484 22.34 -24.39 -17.21
CA ASP A 484 21.56 -23.15 -17.29
C ASP A 484 21.84 -22.20 -16.11
N SER A 485 22.24 -22.75 -14.96
CA SER A 485 22.27 -21.95 -13.72
C SER A 485 23.47 -22.20 -12.81
N MET A 486 24.04 -23.40 -12.79
CA MET A 486 25.05 -23.76 -11.78
C MET A 486 26.48 -23.86 -12.32
N ALA A 487 26.67 -23.96 -13.64
CA ALA A 487 27.97 -24.18 -14.28
C ALA A 487 29.00 -23.07 -13.95
N ASN A 488 28.58 -21.81 -13.90
CA ASN A 488 29.47 -20.67 -13.64
C ASN A 488 30.10 -20.70 -12.22
N TYR A 489 29.47 -21.41 -11.29
CA TYR A 489 29.92 -21.57 -9.90
C TYR A 489 30.06 -23.03 -9.52
N ALA A 490 30.34 -23.89 -10.51
CA ALA A 490 30.37 -25.34 -10.32
C ALA A 490 31.26 -25.75 -9.13
N GLN A 491 32.42 -25.12 -8.98
CA GLN A 491 33.34 -25.38 -7.87
C GLN A 491 32.74 -25.02 -6.50
N GLN A 492 32.09 -23.87 -6.37
CA GLN A 492 31.45 -23.44 -5.12
C GLN A 492 30.28 -24.36 -4.76
N TYR A 493 29.52 -24.83 -5.75
CA TYR A 493 28.44 -25.79 -5.51
C TYR A 493 28.96 -27.17 -5.11
N VAL A 494 30.10 -27.61 -5.65
CA VAL A 494 30.78 -28.85 -5.21
C VAL A 494 31.24 -28.71 -3.76
N GLU A 495 31.89 -27.60 -3.40
CA GLU A 495 32.32 -27.32 -2.02
C GLU A 495 31.12 -27.19 -1.06
N MET A 496 30.03 -26.57 -1.50
CA MET A 496 28.78 -26.46 -0.75
C MET A 496 28.11 -27.82 -0.56
N ALA A 497 28.16 -28.70 -1.56
CA ALA A 497 27.62 -30.05 -1.47
C ALA A 497 28.29 -30.92 -0.39
N GLU A 498 29.52 -30.56 0.01
CA GLU A 498 30.27 -31.19 1.09
C GLU A 498 30.11 -30.46 2.44
N SER A 499 30.21 -29.13 2.43
CA SER A 499 30.19 -28.30 3.65
C SER A 499 28.78 -28.01 4.19
N ASP A 500 27.79 -27.84 3.31
CA ASP A 500 26.38 -27.62 3.66
C ASP A 500 25.43 -28.32 2.65
N PRO A 501 25.23 -29.65 2.80
CA PRO A 501 24.38 -30.44 1.92
C PRO A 501 22.90 -29.98 1.90
N ALA A 502 22.41 -29.38 2.98
CA ALA A 502 21.02 -28.94 3.10
C ALA A 502 20.76 -27.69 2.24
N THR A 503 21.68 -26.72 2.29
CA THR A 503 21.63 -25.54 1.43
C THR A 503 21.85 -25.93 -0.04
N PHE A 504 22.81 -26.83 -0.31
CA PHE A 504 23.02 -27.37 -1.65
C PHE A 504 21.74 -27.99 -2.24
N GLY A 505 21.07 -28.89 -1.49
CA GLY A 505 19.81 -29.50 -1.91
C GLY A 505 18.69 -28.48 -2.15
N SER A 506 18.64 -27.41 -1.35
CA SER A 506 17.67 -26.32 -1.53
C SER A 506 17.92 -25.54 -2.82
N GLN A 507 19.19 -25.27 -3.15
CA GLN A 507 19.57 -24.58 -4.39
C GLN A 507 19.31 -25.44 -5.64
N VAL A 508 19.67 -26.72 -5.59
CA VAL A 508 19.36 -27.66 -6.67
C VAL A 508 17.85 -27.72 -6.90
N LYS A 509 17.05 -27.80 -5.83
CA LYS A 509 15.59 -27.81 -5.92
C LYS A 509 15.02 -26.55 -6.55
N LEU A 510 15.52 -25.38 -6.17
CA LEU A 510 15.08 -24.10 -6.71
C LEU A 510 15.39 -24.00 -8.21
N ASN A 511 16.63 -24.30 -8.60
CA ASN A 511 17.07 -24.24 -9.99
C ASN A 511 16.33 -25.27 -10.87
N THR A 512 16.07 -26.47 -10.33
CA THR A 512 15.27 -27.50 -11.01
C THR A 512 13.85 -27.04 -11.30
N LYS A 513 13.18 -26.42 -10.31
CA LYS A 513 11.82 -25.90 -10.51
C LYS A 513 11.75 -24.76 -11.53
N LYS A 514 12.83 -23.96 -11.63
CA LYS A 514 12.94 -22.87 -12.60
C LYS A 514 13.21 -23.40 -14.02
N ALA A 515 14.12 -24.36 -14.15
CA ALA A 515 14.51 -24.93 -15.44
C ALA A 515 13.42 -25.84 -16.04
N ALA A 516 12.68 -26.57 -15.20
CA ALA A 516 11.65 -27.50 -15.65
C ALA A 516 10.38 -27.46 -14.76
N PRO A 517 9.56 -26.39 -14.86
CA PRO A 517 8.40 -26.20 -13.99
C PRO A 517 7.31 -27.29 -14.14
N ASN A 518 7.24 -27.91 -15.33
CA ASN A 518 6.27 -28.95 -15.69
C ASN A 518 6.77 -30.37 -15.41
N ILE A 519 7.96 -30.54 -14.83
CA ILE A 519 8.47 -31.84 -14.37
C ILE A 519 8.30 -31.91 -12.84
N ALA A 520 7.86 -33.06 -12.35
CA ALA A 520 7.79 -33.32 -10.91
C ALA A 520 9.20 -33.32 -10.33
N TYR A 521 9.41 -32.55 -9.26
CA TYR A 521 10.67 -32.61 -8.53
C TYR A 521 10.84 -34.00 -7.92
N PRO A 522 11.99 -34.67 -8.07
CA PRO A 522 12.18 -36.04 -7.63
C PRO A 522 12.00 -36.19 -6.11
N GLU A 523 11.46 -37.34 -5.70
CA GLU A 523 11.19 -37.72 -4.30
C GLU A 523 11.67 -39.16 -4.04
N GLY A 524 12.00 -39.47 -2.78
CA GLY A 524 12.54 -40.78 -2.39
C GLY A 524 13.84 -41.11 -3.11
N ASP A 525 13.99 -42.36 -3.55
CA ASP A 525 15.22 -42.84 -4.19
C ASP A 525 15.60 -42.08 -5.48
N ASP A 526 14.62 -41.48 -6.19
CA ASP A 526 14.91 -40.63 -7.37
C ASP A 526 15.57 -39.31 -6.97
N LEU A 527 15.29 -38.80 -5.77
CA LEU A 527 15.93 -37.60 -5.28
C LEU A 527 17.42 -37.88 -5.05
N ASP A 528 17.74 -39.01 -4.44
CA ASP A 528 19.12 -39.41 -4.19
C ASP A 528 19.88 -39.61 -5.51
N TYR A 529 19.25 -40.32 -6.47
CA TYR A 529 19.79 -40.49 -7.82
C TYR A 529 20.04 -39.15 -8.51
N PHE A 530 19.03 -38.27 -8.52
CA PHE A 530 19.13 -36.96 -9.16
C PHE A 530 20.23 -36.09 -8.53
N MET A 531 20.33 -36.08 -7.20
CA MET A 531 21.36 -35.33 -6.49
C MET A 531 22.77 -35.84 -6.81
N GLU A 532 22.95 -37.16 -6.96
CA GLU A 532 24.22 -37.75 -7.40
C GLU A 532 24.59 -37.29 -8.83
N LYS A 533 23.63 -37.29 -9.76
CA LYS A 533 23.84 -36.84 -11.14
C LYS A 533 24.18 -35.36 -11.23
N VAL A 534 23.49 -34.51 -10.45
CA VAL A 534 23.78 -33.08 -10.40
C VAL A 534 25.19 -32.85 -9.85
N LYS A 535 25.61 -33.56 -8.79
CA LYS A 535 26.99 -33.47 -8.28
C LYS A 535 28.02 -33.92 -9.31
N ALA A 536 27.79 -35.05 -9.97
CA ALA A 536 28.70 -35.58 -10.99
C ALA A 536 28.87 -34.60 -12.17
N GLU A 537 27.77 -34.00 -12.63
CA GLU A 537 27.79 -33.01 -13.70
C GLU A 537 28.52 -31.74 -13.24
N LEU A 538 28.30 -31.24 -12.02
CA LEU A 538 29.05 -30.09 -11.47
C LEU A 538 30.56 -30.37 -11.41
N VAL A 539 30.96 -31.55 -10.95
CA VAL A 539 32.38 -31.95 -10.92
C VAL A 539 32.97 -32.01 -12.34
N SER A 540 32.20 -32.43 -13.34
CA SER A 540 32.67 -32.44 -14.74
C SER A 540 32.89 -31.03 -15.32
N GLN A 541 32.27 -30.01 -14.72
CA GLN A 541 32.37 -28.60 -15.12
C GLN A 541 33.45 -27.83 -14.36
N THR A 542 34.16 -28.44 -13.40
CA THR A 542 35.27 -27.78 -12.68
C THR A 542 36.61 -27.94 -13.42
N PRO A 543 37.47 -26.90 -13.46
CA PRO A 543 38.81 -27.03 -14.01
C PRO A 543 39.68 -27.99 -13.16
N PRO A 544 40.63 -28.73 -13.75
CA PRO A 544 41.55 -29.57 -12.98
C PRO A 544 42.42 -28.72 -12.04
N THR A 545 42.45 -29.10 -10.76
CA THR A 545 43.06 -28.38 -9.64
C THR A 545 44.57 -28.13 -9.81
N PRO A 546 45.06 -26.87 -9.79
CA PRO A 546 46.47 -26.57 -9.52
C PRO A 546 46.75 -26.54 -8.01
N PRO A 547 47.98 -26.85 -7.54
CA PRO A 547 48.31 -26.91 -6.12
C PRO A 547 48.19 -25.54 -5.44
N GLN A 548 47.60 -25.54 -4.25
CA GLN A 548 47.36 -24.36 -3.42
C GLN A 548 48.66 -23.63 -3.04
N THR A 549 48.68 -22.31 -3.21
CA THR A 549 49.63 -21.43 -2.53
C THR A 549 48.82 -20.31 -1.86
N ASN A 550 48.77 -20.34 -0.53
CA ASN A 550 48.25 -19.26 0.30
C ASN A 550 49.20 -18.07 0.23
N GLU A 551 48.69 -16.88 -0.10
CA GLU A 551 49.05 -15.56 0.47
C GLU A 551 48.38 -14.43 -0.34
N GLU A 552 47.39 -13.75 0.25
CA GLU A 552 47.04 -12.37 -0.13
C GLU A 552 47.01 -11.52 1.15
N THR A 553 47.93 -10.55 1.23
CA THR A 553 47.91 -9.46 2.21
C THR A 553 47.27 -8.22 1.57
N PRO A 554 46.45 -7.44 2.28
CA PRO A 554 45.79 -6.26 1.74
C PRO A 554 46.79 -5.08 1.65
N VAL A 555 46.81 -4.38 0.53
CA VAL A 555 47.65 -3.18 0.34
C VAL A 555 47.07 -2.02 1.14
N VAL A 556 47.71 -1.69 2.27
CA VAL A 556 47.39 -0.52 3.11
C VAL A 556 47.94 0.76 2.44
N SER A 557 47.15 1.83 2.38
CA SER A 557 47.60 3.09 1.76
C SER A 557 48.73 3.74 2.58
N GLU A 558 49.67 4.44 1.92
CA GLU A 558 50.81 5.10 2.58
C GLU A 558 50.36 6.11 3.65
N ALA A 559 49.19 6.76 3.44
CA ALA A 559 48.56 7.66 4.40
C ALA A 559 48.03 6.94 5.66
N ASP A 560 47.53 5.71 5.51
CA ASP A 560 47.05 4.90 6.65
C ASP A 560 48.21 4.33 7.46
N THR A 561 49.29 3.92 6.81
CA THR A 561 50.54 3.55 7.48
C THR A 561 51.09 4.72 8.28
N ALA A 562 51.18 5.91 7.66
CA ALA A 562 51.63 7.12 8.34
C ALA A 562 50.72 7.54 9.51
N ALA A 563 49.40 7.33 9.40
CA ALA A 563 48.47 7.58 10.49
C ALA A 563 48.61 6.58 11.64
N ASN A 564 48.85 5.30 11.34
CA ASN A 564 49.10 4.28 12.37
C ASN A 564 50.42 4.54 13.10
N ASP A 565 51.47 4.94 12.38
CA ASP A 565 52.75 5.34 12.96
C ASP A 565 52.59 6.60 13.85
N ALA A 566 51.77 7.56 13.40
CA ALA A 566 51.44 8.75 14.18
C ALA A 566 50.71 8.42 15.49
N LEU A 567 49.75 7.48 15.46
CA LEU A 567 49.04 7.04 16.67
C LEU A 567 49.97 6.29 17.63
N SER A 568 50.82 5.39 17.10
CA SER A 568 51.82 4.70 17.91
C SER A 568 52.78 5.69 18.59
N TYR A 569 53.16 6.75 17.88
CA TYR A 569 53.99 7.81 18.44
C TYR A 569 53.27 8.61 19.55
N LEU A 570 51.99 8.94 19.37
CA LEU A 570 51.21 9.64 20.41
C LEU A 570 51.06 8.79 21.68
N ASP A 571 50.79 7.48 21.53
CA ASP A 571 50.71 6.55 22.65
C ASP A 571 52.08 6.46 23.38
N ALA A 572 53.20 6.48 22.64
CA ALA A 572 54.54 6.53 23.23
C ALA A 572 54.83 7.85 23.97
N VAL A 573 54.35 8.99 23.46
CA VAL A 573 54.49 10.30 24.11
C VAL A 573 53.72 10.36 25.44
N MET A 574 52.56 9.70 25.52
CA MET A 574 51.78 9.60 26.76
C MET A 574 52.49 8.76 27.83
N GLN A 575 53.46 7.91 27.45
CA GLN A 575 54.29 7.12 28.36
C GLN A 575 55.68 7.73 28.60
N LEU A 576 56.01 8.85 27.94
CA LEU A 576 57.34 9.45 28.01
C LEU A 576 57.62 10.03 29.41
N GLN A 577 58.69 9.58 30.05
CA GLN A 577 59.18 10.19 31.30
C GLN A 577 60.57 10.75 31.06
N SER A 578 60.69 12.06 30.86
CA SER A 578 61.97 12.75 30.68
C SER A 578 62.05 14.02 31.52
N LYS A 579 63.27 14.34 31.95
CA LYS A 579 63.62 15.62 32.61
C LYS A 579 64.41 16.54 31.67
N ASP A 580 64.69 16.12 30.44
CA ASP A 580 65.41 16.91 29.45
C ASP A 580 64.43 17.80 28.67
N ILE A 581 64.59 19.12 28.81
CA ILE A 581 63.77 20.12 28.15
C ILE A 581 63.91 20.05 26.62
N ALA A 582 65.07 19.65 26.10
CA ALA A 582 65.30 19.52 24.66
C ALA A 582 64.47 18.35 24.10
N GLU A 583 64.48 17.20 24.78
CA GLU A 583 63.72 16.02 24.40
C GLU A 583 62.20 16.27 24.42
N ILE A 584 61.70 16.99 25.44
CA ILE A 584 60.27 17.34 25.54
C ILE A 584 59.84 18.32 24.45
N ARG A 585 60.70 19.28 24.08
CA ARG A 585 60.42 20.20 22.96
C ARG A 585 60.39 19.49 21.61
N ASP A 586 61.33 18.57 21.38
CA ASP A 586 61.35 17.76 20.17
C ASP A 586 60.14 16.84 20.07
N ALA A 587 59.71 16.24 21.19
CA ALA A 587 58.48 15.47 21.26
C ALA A 587 57.25 16.32 20.88
N ARG A 588 57.16 17.56 21.38
CA ARG A 588 56.06 18.49 21.04
C ARG A 588 56.03 18.84 19.54
N ASN A 589 57.20 19.00 18.91
CA ASN A 589 57.28 19.23 17.46
C ASN A 589 56.80 18.02 16.66
N LYS A 590 57.18 16.81 17.08
CA LYS A 590 56.73 15.56 16.44
C LYS A 590 55.24 15.27 16.67
N VAL A 591 54.67 15.66 17.81
CA VAL A 591 53.20 15.63 18.02
C VAL A 591 52.48 16.50 16.98
N ARG A 592 53.01 17.67 16.61
CA ARG A 592 52.44 18.47 15.51
C ARG A 592 52.54 17.77 14.15
N GLY A 593 53.62 17.02 13.90
CA GLY A 593 53.75 16.17 12.72
C GLY A 593 52.72 15.04 12.70
N ALA A 594 52.47 14.40 13.84
CA ALA A 594 51.44 13.38 14.01
C ALA A 594 50.03 13.93 13.74
N ILE A 595 49.74 15.17 14.17
CA ILE A 595 48.49 15.87 13.84
C ILE A 595 48.31 16.00 12.32
N ALA A 596 49.34 16.44 11.60
CA ALA A 596 49.27 16.59 10.14
C ALA A 596 49.05 15.24 9.43
N ALA A 597 49.70 14.17 9.90
CA ALA A 597 49.49 12.81 9.37
C ALA A 597 48.05 12.32 9.61
N LEU A 598 47.49 12.58 10.80
CA LEU A 598 46.11 12.23 11.14
C LEU A 598 45.08 13.05 10.36
N GLN A 599 45.35 14.34 10.13
CA GLN A 599 44.51 15.20 9.30
C GLN A 599 44.52 14.76 7.83
N ASN A 600 45.70 14.42 7.29
CA ASN A 600 45.84 13.92 5.92
C ASN A 600 45.14 12.57 5.72
N ALA A 601 45.11 11.72 6.75
CA ALA A 601 44.36 10.46 6.75
C ALA A 601 42.87 10.63 7.11
N GLY A 602 42.42 11.85 7.46
CA GLY A 602 41.05 12.15 7.86
C GLY A 602 40.63 11.52 9.21
N ARG A 603 41.60 11.16 10.06
CA ARG A 603 41.43 10.48 11.35
C ARG A 603 41.67 11.41 12.55
N PHE A 604 41.81 12.72 12.33
CA PHE A 604 42.11 13.68 13.39
C PHE A 604 40.98 13.80 14.41
N ASP A 605 39.75 14.00 13.96
CA ASP A 605 38.59 14.26 14.84
C ASP A 605 38.31 13.07 15.79
N GLU A 606 38.56 11.84 15.32
CA GLU A 606 38.39 10.61 16.11
C GLU A 606 39.52 10.39 17.13
N ASN A 607 40.66 11.06 16.95
CA ASN A 607 41.85 10.93 17.79
C ASN A 607 42.24 12.25 18.47
N GLU A 608 41.34 13.24 18.45
CA GLU A 608 41.57 14.56 19.03
C GLU A 608 41.86 14.45 20.52
N ASP A 609 41.12 13.60 21.24
CA ASP A 609 41.34 13.33 22.67
C ASP A 609 42.74 12.76 22.95
N LYS A 610 43.26 11.88 22.07
CA LYS A 610 44.61 11.32 22.21
C LYS A 610 45.69 12.35 21.95
N VAL A 611 45.51 13.18 20.92
CA VAL A 611 46.40 14.30 20.61
C VAL A 611 46.44 15.29 21.78
N ASN A 612 45.28 15.65 22.31
CA ASN A 612 45.14 16.56 23.43
C ASN A 612 45.76 15.98 24.71
N ALA A 613 45.55 14.68 24.98
CA ALA A 613 46.17 13.99 26.12
C ALA A 613 47.70 13.95 26.01
N ALA A 614 48.26 13.65 24.83
CA ALA A 614 49.70 13.67 24.59
C ALA A 614 50.30 15.08 24.74
N ALA A 615 49.62 16.11 24.23
CA ALA A 615 50.05 17.50 24.36
C ALA A 615 49.98 18.01 25.82
N GLN A 616 48.95 17.58 26.56
CA GLN A 616 48.79 17.89 27.98
C GLN A 616 49.89 17.22 28.81
N HIS A 617 50.18 15.94 28.56
CA HIS A 617 51.23 15.20 29.25
C HIS A 617 52.61 15.87 29.09
N LEU A 618 52.97 16.29 27.88
CA LEU A 618 54.21 17.03 27.64
C LEU A 618 54.24 18.40 28.35
N SER A 619 53.08 19.05 28.48
CA SER A 619 52.96 20.32 29.21
C SER A 619 53.15 20.11 30.70
N ASP A 620 52.60 19.04 31.26
CA ASP A 620 52.73 18.68 32.67
C ASP A 620 54.19 18.33 33.03
N LEU A 621 54.92 17.64 32.14
CA LEU A 621 56.36 17.38 32.31
C LEU A 621 57.19 18.68 32.38
N LEU A 622 56.90 19.67 31.51
CA LEU A 622 57.58 20.97 31.56
C LEU A 622 57.29 21.73 32.85
N VAL A 623 56.03 21.68 33.32
CA VAL A 623 55.64 22.31 34.58
C VAL A 623 56.32 21.63 35.77
N ALA A 624 56.45 20.30 35.76
CA ALA A 624 57.16 19.55 36.79
C ALA A 624 58.64 19.96 36.87
N ILE A 625 59.32 20.09 35.73
CA ILE A 625 60.72 20.55 35.65
C ILE A 625 60.85 22.00 36.16
N GLN A 626 59.92 22.89 35.79
CA GLN A 626 59.93 24.27 36.25
C GLN A 626 59.70 24.40 37.77
N ARG A 627 58.88 23.52 38.37
CA ARG A 627 58.66 23.45 39.81
C ARG A 627 59.87 22.90 40.57
N GLU A 628 60.53 21.87 40.04
CA GLU A 628 61.79 21.35 40.62
C GLU A 628 62.92 22.40 40.53
N GLY A 629 63.01 23.17 39.44
CA GLY A 629 64.00 24.24 39.26
C GLY A 629 63.74 25.51 40.10
N ALA A 630 62.50 25.77 40.51
CA ALA A 630 62.13 26.90 41.38
C ALA A 630 62.22 26.58 42.88
N GLY A 631 62.39 25.30 43.23
CA GLY A 631 62.60 24.82 44.60
C GLY A 631 64.08 24.55 44.95
N ALA A 632 65.01 24.90 44.05
CA ALA A 632 66.46 24.75 44.21
C ALA A 632 67.14 26.09 44.52
#